data_AF-A0A8S4QLC7-F1
#
_entry.id   AF-A0A8S4QLC7-F1
#
_cell.length_a   1.000
_cell.length_b   1.000
_cell.length_c   1.000
_cell.angle_alpha   90.00
_cell.angle_beta   90.00
_cell.angle_gamma   90.00
#
_symmetry.space_group_name_H-M   'P 1'
#
loop_
_entity.id
_entity.type
_entity.pdbx_description
1 polymer ?
#
loop_
_entity_poly.entity_id
_entity_poly.type
_entity_poly.pdbx_seq_one_letter_code
_entity_poly.pdbx_strand_id
1 'polypeptide(L)' 'MELERSRVTQRAMERAMLGVSLRDQIRNEGIRRRTRVTDIAQRVAKLKWQWAGHIARRTDGRWGSTVLEWQPHAGKRSVG' A
#
# COMPACT_ATOMS: atom_id res chain seq x y z
N MET A 1 -4.29 -1.94 -9.44
CA MET A 1 -3.36 -1.34 -10.44
C MET A 1 -2.11 -0.71 -9.80
N GLU A 2 -2.24 0.13 -8.77
CA GLU A 2 -1.12 0.91 -8.23
C GLU A 2 -0.07 0.07 -7.47
N LEU A 3 -0.52 -0.94 -6.72
CA LEU A 3 0.35 -1.87 -6.00
C LEU A 3 1.23 -2.72 -6.93
N GLU A 4 0.67 -3.14 -8.07
CA GLU A 4 1.37 -3.96 -9.05
C GLU A 4 2.49 -3.18 -9.74
N ARG A 5 2.25 -1.89 -10.08
CA ARG A 5 3.32 -1.02 -10.58
C ARG A 5 4.46 -0.91 -9.59
N SER A 6 4.14 -0.64 -8.32
CA SER A 6 5.13 -0.54 -7.23
C SER A 6 5.95 -1.82 -7.07
N ARG A 7 5.30 -3.00 -7.19
CA ARG A 7 5.96 -4.30 -7.16
C ARG A 7 6.92 -4.47 -8.35
N VAL A 8 6.49 -4.14 -9.57
CA VAL A 8 7.34 -4.23 -10.76
C VAL A 8 8.57 -3.33 -10.62
N THR A 9 8.39 -2.08 -10.14
CA THR A 9 9.50 -1.16 -9.90
C THR A 9 10.47 -1.72 -8.87
N GLN A 10 9.98 -2.25 -7.75
CA GLN A 10 10.82 -2.91 -6.75
C GLN A 10 11.62 -4.07 -7.36
N ARG A 11 11.00 -4.92 -8.20
CA ARG A 11 11.68 -6.05 -8.87
C ARG A 11 12.81 -5.58 -9.80
N ALA A 12 12.59 -4.50 -10.53
CA ALA A 12 13.60 -3.92 -11.41
C ALA A 12 14.79 -3.37 -10.60
N MET A 13 14.51 -2.64 -9.52
CA MET A 13 15.53 -2.10 -8.62
C MET A 13 16.35 -3.21 -7.95
N GLU A 14 15.69 -4.25 -7.41
CA GLU A 14 16.39 -5.38 -6.78
C GLU A 14 17.31 -6.12 -7.77
N ARG A 15 16.92 -6.22 -9.04
CA ARG A 15 17.78 -6.78 -10.10
C ARG A 15 18.99 -5.91 -10.38
N ALA A 16 18.78 -4.60 -10.50
CA ALA A 16 19.86 -3.63 -10.71
C ALA A 16 20.87 -3.65 -9.54
N MET A 17 20.40 -3.74 -8.30
CA MET A 17 21.27 -3.83 -7.11
C MET A 17 22.19 -5.05 -7.11
N LEU A 18 21.73 -6.17 -7.68
CA LEU A 18 22.50 -7.41 -7.76
C LEU A 18 23.25 -7.57 -9.09
N GLY A 19 23.11 -6.64 -10.04
CA GLY A 19 23.69 -6.73 -11.37
C GLY A 19 23.16 -7.90 -12.20
N VAL A 20 21.93 -8.37 -11.94
CA VAL A 20 21.34 -9.53 -12.64
C VAL A 20 20.38 -9.10 -13.75
N SER A 21 20.50 -9.76 -14.89
CA SER A 21 19.67 -9.57 -16.05
C SER A 21 18.46 -10.52 -16.05
N LEU A 22 17.52 -10.32 -16.98
CA LEU A 22 16.43 -11.27 -17.20
C LEU A 22 16.92 -12.60 -17.81
N ARG A 23 18.07 -12.59 -18.49
CA ARG A 23 18.64 -13.79 -19.15
C ARG A 23 19.19 -14.79 -18.15
N ASP A 24 19.55 -14.34 -16.95
CA ASP A 24 20.04 -15.21 -15.88
C ASP A 24 18.93 -16.11 -15.32
N GLN A 25 17.66 -15.85 -15.67
CA GLN A 25 16.48 -16.64 -15.29
C GLN A 25 16.38 -16.95 -13.78
N ILE A 26 16.97 -16.09 -12.94
CA ILE A 26 16.96 -16.23 -11.49
C ILE A 26 15.55 -15.96 -10.98
N ARG A 27 15.05 -16.90 -10.16
CA ARG A 27 13.74 -16.78 -9.51
C ARG A 27 13.68 -15.53 -8.62
N ASN A 28 12.53 -14.88 -8.62
CA ASN A 28 12.29 -13.69 -7.82
C ASN A 28 12.47 -13.97 -6.31
N GLU A 29 12.14 -15.16 -5.80
CA GLU A 29 12.38 -15.48 -4.38
C GLU A 29 13.87 -15.49 -4.03
N GLY A 30 14.71 -15.96 -4.95
CA GLY A 30 16.17 -15.95 -4.76
C GLY A 30 16.73 -14.53 -4.68
N ILE A 31 16.25 -13.64 -5.55
CA ILE A 31 16.60 -12.21 -5.52
C ILE A 31 16.16 -11.58 -4.19
N ARG A 32 14.91 -11.80 -3.75
CA ARG A 32 14.40 -11.29 -2.47
C ARG A 32 15.24 -11.75 -1.27
N ARG A 33 15.65 -13.02 -1.25
CA ARG A 33 16.45 -13.60 -0.17
C ARG A 33 17.84 -12.96 -0.09
N ARG A 34 18.43 -12.60 -1.23
CA ARG A 34 19.74 -11.94 -1.31
C ARG A 34 19.65 -10.46 -0.91
N THR A 35 18.67 -9.72 -1.42
CA THR A 35 18.54 -8.28 -1.14
C THR A 35 18.01 -7.98 0.26
N ARG A 36 17.17 -8.88 0.83
CA ARG A 36 16.50 -8.71 2.13
C ARG A 36 15.67 -7.42 2.24
N VAL A 37 15.29 -6.83 1.11
CA VAL A 37 14.46 -5.64 1.04
C VAL A 37 13.04 -6.01 1.46
N THR A 38 12.40 -5.17 2.27
CA THR A 38 11.01 -5.36 2.69
C THR A 38 10.07 -5.36 1.49
N ASP A 39 9.09 -6.25 1.47
CA ASP A 39 8.09 -6.29 0.40
C ASP A 39 7.24 -5.01 0.42
N ILE A 40 7.17 -4.31 -0.72
CA ILE A 40 6.47 -3.03 -0.82
C ILE A 40 4.98 -3.15 -0.50
N ALA A 41 4.35 -4.30 -0.78
CA ALA A 41 2.94 -4.47 -0.47
C ALA A 41 2.71 -4.57 1.03
N GLN A 42 3.59 -5.27 1.75
CA GLN A 42 3.55 -5.29 3.21
C GLN A 42 3.79 -3.89 3.79
N ARG A 43 4.73 -3.12 3.24
CA ARG A 43 5.01 -1.76 3.70
C ARG A 43 3.81 -0.83 3.47
N VAL A 44 3.22 -0.85 2.28
CA VAL A 44 2.03 -0.05 1.94
C VAL A 44 0.86 -0.43 2.85
N ALA A 45 0.59 -1.72 3.05
CA ALA A 45 -0.47 -2.17 3.96
C ALA A 45 -0.24 -1.67 5.39
N LYS A 46 0.99 -1.81 5.91
CA LYS A 46 1.35 -1.33 7.25
C LYS A 46 1.12 0.17 7.39
N LEU A 47 1.56 0.96 6.40
CA LEU A 47 1.39 2.42 6.42
C LEU A 47 -0.09 2.82 6.38
N LYS A 48 -0.91 2.14 5.57
CA LYS A 48 -2.36 2.37 5.54
C LYS A 48 -3.01 2.10 6.89
N TRP A 49 -2.66 1.00 7.54
CA TRP A 49 -3.17 0.67 8.88
C TRP A 49 -2.66 1.62 9.97
N GLN A 50 -1.40 2.03 9.90
CA GLN A 50 -0.85 3.03 10.83
C GLN A 50 -1.57 4.38 10.69
N TRP A 51 -1.85 4.79 9.46
CA TRP A 51 -2.64 6.00 9.19
C TRP A 51 -4.07 5.86 9.72
N ALA A 52 -4.75 4.76 9.42
CA ALA A 52 -6.11 4.51 9.91
C ALA A 52 -6.16 4.54 11.45
N GLY A 53 -5.22 3.88 12.12
CA GLY A 53 -5.10 3.92 13.57
C GLY A 53 -4.74 5.30 14.12
N HIS A 54 -3.93 6.08 13.41
CA HIS A 54 -3.64 7.47 13.78
C HIS A 54 -4.90 8.33 13.72
N ILE A 55 -5.70 8.22 12.66
CA ILE A 55 -6.98 8.95 12.54
C ILE A 55 -7.96 8.50 13.62
N ALA A 56 -8.10 7.19 13.88
CA ALA A 56 -9.01 6.67 14.89
C ALA A 56 -8.69 7.16 16.33
N ARG A 57 -7.42 7.49 16.62
CA ARG A 57 -7.00 8.06 17.91
C ARG A 57 -7.12 9.58 17.97
N ARG A 58 -7.41 10.26 16.86
CA ARG A 58 -7.54 11.72 16.83
C ARG A 58 -8.92 12.13 17.32
N THR A 59 -8.93 13.04 18.28
CA THR A 59 -10.13 13.62 18.91
C THR A 59 -10.31 15.10 18.56
N ASP A 60 -9.56 15.62 17.59
CA ASP A 60 -9.51 17.05 17.23
C ASP A 60 -10.64 17.50 16.27
N GLY A 61 -11.68 16.67 16.10
CA GLY A 61 -12.88 17.02 15.33
C GLY A 61 -12.64 17.30 13.85
N ARG A 62 -11.50 16.90 13.28
CA ARG A 62 -11.18 17.15 11.87
C ARG A 62 -11.92 16.20 10.95
N TRP A 63 -12.16 16.68 9.72
CA TRP A 63 -12.79 15.95 8.62
C TRP A 63 -12.31 14.50 8.44
N GLY A 64 -11.04 14.20 8.74
CA GLY A 64 -10.50 12.85 8.62
C GLY A 64 -11.26 11.79 9.43
N SER A 65 -11.66 12.10 10.67
CA SER A 65 -12.46 11.17 11.49
C SER A 65 -13.91 11.13 11.00
N THR A 66 -14.49 12.29 10.70
CA THR A 66 -15.87 12.41 10.19
C THR A 66 -16.08 11.65 8.87
N VAL A 67 -15.13 11.68 7.94
CA VAL A 67 -15.21 10.96 6.66
C VAL A 67 -15.12 9.45 6.85
N LEU A 68 -14.34 8.98 7.84
CA LEU A 68 -14.25 7.54 8.14
C LEU A 68 -15.50 7.00 8.84
N GLU A 69 -16.11 7.79 9.71
CA GLU A 69 -17.36 7.45 10.40
C GLU A 69 -18.60 7.70 9.54
N TRP A 70 -18.43 8.35 8.37
CA TRP A 70 -19.53 8.72 7.51
C TRP A 70 -20.25 7.48 6.97
N GLN A 71 -21.49 7.28 7.43
CA GLN A 71 -22.42 6.33 6.83
C GLN A 71 -23.39 7.09 5.90
N PRO A 72 -23.49 6.69 4.62
CA PRO A 72 -24.49 7.25 3.73
C PRO A 72 -25.88 6.95 4.28
N HIS A 73 -26.68 7.99 4.49
CA HIS A 73 -28.08 7.82 4.86
C HIS A 73 -28.82 7.15 3.70
N ALA A 74 -29.36 5.96 3.94
CA ALA A 74 -30.21 5.22 2.99
C ALA A 74 -31.60 5.86 2.79
N GLY A 75 -31.79 7.13 3.16
CA GLY A 75 -33.05 7.84 3.04
C GLY A 75 -33.18 8.53 1.68
N LYS A 76 -34.29 8.29 0.98
CA LYS A 76 -34.69 9.10 -0.17
C LYS A 76 -35.24 10.43 0.34
N ARG A 77 -34.71 11.56 -0.13
CA ARG A 77 -35.36 12.87 0.05
C ARG A 77 -36.68 12.87 -0.71
N SER A 78 -37.77 13.29 -0.08
CA SER A 78 -39.01 13.55 -0.80
C SER A 78 -38.77 14.70 -1.77
N VAL A 79 -39.04 14.48 -3.05
CA VAL A 79 -39.14 15.57 -4.02
C VAL A 79 -40.39 16.36 -3.66
N GLY A 80 -40.20 17.65 -3.37
CA GLY A 80 -41.30 18.60 -3.21
C GLY A 80 -41.96 18.91 -4.54
#